data_AF-A0A4Y9ZM57-F1
#
_entry.id   AF-A0A4Y9ZM57-F1
#
_cell.length_a   1.000
_cell.length_b   1.000
_cell.length_c   1.000
_cell.angle_alpha   90.00
_cell.angle_beta   90.00
_cell.angle_gamma   90.00
#
_symmetry.space_group_name_H-M   'P 1'
#
loop_
_entity.id
_entity.type
_entity.pdbx_description
1 polymer ?
#
loop_
_entity_poly.entity_id
_entity_poly.type
_entity_poly.pdbx_seq_one_letter_code
_entity_poly.pdbx_strand_id
1 'polypeptide(L)'
;MGGAGPYIDLTPEDLPKWAKSLGIPHVSLDELEAAYARAREFILDKKKLMESDFGWTAEDATTDLFRINGPAGEHFALPMQFGPLLDVTQKPDWMRELSIASRLFHAKRPYYTLDTYIEGPAPLCDILHLLQIIAPRILIVVRVDDYDDRGEEYTARALPSKTWMEANKTVLEHVLGSPERYREICGSTGIQREMLSSYDDNPDPNDYYTTCAGIVVPVNIDSVLPIRNGRNKA
;
A
#
# COMPACT_ATOMS: atom_id res chain seq x y z
N MET A 1 7.71 -12.40 11.86
CA MET A 1 7.98 -12.08 10.43
C MET A 1 6.72 -11.42 9.90
N GLY A 2 6.63 -10.09 9.81
CA GLY A 2 5.40 -9.46 9.30
C GLY A 2 5.28 -9.58 7.78
N GLY A 3 4.15 -10.09 7.28
CA GLY A 3 3.86 -10.20 5.85
C GLY A 3 2.52 -9.56 5.48
N ALA A 4 2.56 -8.35 4.91
CA ALA A 4 1.60 -7.89 3.90
C ALA A 4 2.24 -6.78 3.04
N GLY A 5 1.99 -6.82 1.73
CA GLY A 5 2.39 -5.84 0.72
C GLY A 5 1.29 -4.82 0.41
N PRO A 6 1.46 -3.92 -0.58
CA PRO A 6 0.36 -3.05 -1.00
C PRO A 6 -0.84 -3.91 -1.40
N TYR A 7 -2.01 -3.58 -0.86
CA TYR A 7 -3.26 -4.29 -1.13
C TYR A 7 -4.27 -3.29 -1.63
N ILE A 8 -4.85 -3.59 -2.79
CA ILE A 8 -5.80 -2.69 -3.42
C ILE A 8 -7.19 -3.00 -2.91
N ASP A 9 -7.66 -2.10 -2.06
CA ASP A 9 -9.06 -2.04 -1.68
C ASP A 9 -9.81 -1.07 -2.62
N LEU A 10 -9.89 -1.45 -3.89
CA LEU A 10 -10.67 -0.74 -4.90
C LEU A 10 -12.16 -0.95 -4.64
N THR A 11 -12.81 -0.15 -3.81
CA THR A 11 -14.27 -0.05 -3.74
C THR A 11 -14.74 1.38 -4.02
N PRO A 12 -14.92 1.77 -5.30
CA PRO A 12 -15.47 3.06 -5.71
C PRO A 12 -16.75 3.47 -4.95
N GLU A 13 -17.57 2.49 -4.57
CA GLU A 13 -18.80 2.68 -3.79
C GLU A 13 -18.56 3.26 -2.39
N ASP A 14 -17.37 3.10 -1.85
CA ASP A 14 -16.99 3.62 -0.54
C ASP A 14 -16.33 5.00 -0.62
N LEU A 15 -16.06 5.55 -1.83
CA LEU A 15 -15.48 6.89 -2.02
C LEU A 15 -16.18 7.99 -1.18
N PRO A 16 -17.52 8.06 -1.10
CA PRO A 16 -18.20 9.05 -0.26
C PRO A 16 -17.99 8.80 1.24
N LYS A 17 -17.99 7.53 1.68
CA LYS A 17 -17.73 7.17 3.09
C LYS A 17 -16.29 7.50 3.47
N TRP A 18 -15.38 7.36 2.52
CA TRP A 18 -13.96 7.58 2.67
C TRP A 18 -13.59 9.05 2.75
N ALA A 19 -14.14 9.88 1.85
CA ALA A 19 -14.04 11.33 1.92
C ALA A 19 -14.39 11.83 3.33
N LYS A 20 -15.51 11.32 3.87
CA LYS A 20 -15.92 11.60 5.26
C LYS A 20 -14.91 11.10 6.30
N SER A 21 -14.35 9.89 6.15
CA SER A 21 -13.39 9.32 7.12
C SER A 21 -12.04 10.05 7.16
N LEU A 22 -11.59 10.58 6.02
CA LEU A 22 -10.31 11.29 5.89
C LEU A 22 -10.47 12.80 6.12
N GLY A 23 -11.70 13.31 6.21
CA GLY A 23 -11.96 14.74 6.24
C GLY A 23 -11.58 15.45 4.93
N ILE A 24 -11.51 14.70 3.82
CA ILE A 24 -11.18 15.24 2.50
C ILE A 24 -12.50 15.42 1.74
N PRO A 25 -12.74 16.57 1.08
CA PRO A 25 -13.92 16.76 0.25
C PRO A 25 -14.07 15.66 -0.80
N HIS A 26 -15.31 15.23 -1.06
CA HIS A 26 -15.58 14.31 -2.16
C HIS A 26 -15.21 14.97 -3.49
N VAL A 27 -14.57 14.20 -4.37
CA VAL A 27 -14.04 14.65 -5.65
C VAL A 27 -14.89 14.07 -6.77
N SER A 28 -15.34 14.91 -7.71
CA SER A 28 -16.08 14.44 -8.89
C SER A 28 -15.17 13.71 -9.86
N LEU A 29 -15.74 12.87 -10.73
CA LEU A 29 -14.97 12.20 -11.78
C LEU A 29 -14.23 13.20 -12.68
N ASP A 30 -14.88 14.30 -13.06
CA ASP A 30 -14.26 15.35 -13.90
C ASP A 30 -13.02 15.97 -13.23
N GLU A 31 -13.07 16.16 -11.90
CA GLU A 31 -11.91 16.65 -11.15
C GLU A 31 -10.79 15.61 -11.05
N LEU A 32 -11.12 14.33 -10.91
CA LEU A 32 -10.16 13.23 -10.93
C LEU A 32 -9.48 13.10 -12.30
N GLU A 33 -10.26 13.17 -13.37
CA GLU A 33 -9.76 13.18 -14.76
C GLU A 33 -8.84 14.37 -15.00
N ALA A 34 -9.23 15.56 -14.54
CA ALA A 34 -8.39 16.75 -14.67
C ALA A 34 -7.08 16.62 -13.87
N ALA A 35 -7.12 16.04 -12.66
CA ALA A 35 -5.91 15.79 -11.87
C ALA A 35 -5.01 14.75 -12.53
N TYR A 36 -5.59 13.67 -13.06
CA TYR A 36 -4.86 12.63 -13.77
C TYR A 36 -4.23 13.14 -15.07
N ALA A 37 -4.96 13.99 -15.82
CA ALA A 37 -4.43 14.66 -17.00
C ALA A 37 -3.23 15.57 -16.66
N ARG A 38 -3.26 16.29 -15.53
CA ARG A 38 -2.11 17.09 -15.05
C ARG A 38 -0.94 16.21 -14.58
N ALA A 39 -1.23 15.02 -14.03
CA ALA A 39 -0.22 14.05 -13.61
C ALA A 39 0.51 13.37 -14.78
N ARG A 40 -0.02 13.46 -16.00
CA ARG A 40 0.50 12.78 -17.20
C ARG A 40 1.99 12.98 -17.42
N GLU A 41 2.49 14.21 -17.35
CA GLU A 41 3.91 14.50 -17.60
C GLU A 41 4.81 13.79 -16.57
N PHE A 42 4.44 13.88 -15.29
CA PHE A 42 5.16 13.20 -14.22
C PHE A 42 5.16 11.67 -14.42
N ILE A 43 4.01 11.07 -14.75
CA ILE A 43 3.90 9.63 -15.00
C ILE A 43 4.81 9.20 -16.16
N LEU A 44 4.81 9.95 -17.26
CA LEU A 44 5.64 9.66 -18.43
C LEU A 44 7.14 9.85 -18.13
N ASP A 45 7.51 10.79 -17.28
CA ASP A 45 8.91 10.94 -16.86
C ASP A 45 9.34 9.78 -15.97
N LYS A 46 8.48 9.29 -15.08
CA LYS A 46 8.75 8.07 -14.31
C LYS A 46 8.84 6.83 -15.20
N LYS A 47 8.03 6.72 -16.25
CA LYS A 47 8.14 5.68 -17.30
C LYS A 47 9.54 5.67 -17.91
N LYS A 48 10.06 6.82 -18.35
CA LYS A 48 11.41 6.92 -18.94
C LYS A 48 12.50 6.46 -17.96
N LEU A 49 12.38 6.81 -16.68
CA LEU A 49 13.32 6.36 -15.64
C LEU A 49 13.29 4.84 -15.44
N MET A 50 12.11 4.21 -15.57
CA MET A 50 12.01 2.74 -15.53
C MET A 50 12.78 2.10 -16.69
N GLU A 51 12.72 2.69 -17.88
CA GLU A 51 13.44 2.19 -19.04
C GLU A 51 14.96 2.37 -18.90
N SER A 52 15.41 3.56 -18.49
CA SER A 52 16.83 3.88 -18.41
C SER A 52 17.55 3.17 -17.26
N ASP A 53 16.93 3.12 -16.09
CA ASP A 53 17.63 2.77 -14.84
C ASP A 53 17.31 1.35 -14.36
N PHE A 54 16.15 0.80 -14.77
CA PHE A 54 15.67 -0.50 -14.31
C PHE A 54 15.59 -1.56 -15.43
N GLY A 55 15.87 -1.18 -16.68
CA GLY A 55 15.87 -2.11 -17.83
C GLY A 55 14.48 -2.59 -18.23
N TRP A 56 13.44 -1.83 -17.88
CA TRP A 56 12.07 -2.12 -18.31
C TRP A 56 11.87 -1.69 -19.76
N THR A 57 10.92 -2.31 -20.45
CA THR A 57 10.58 -1.96 -21.82
C THR A 57 9.21 -1.31 -21.89
N ALA A 58 9.14 -0.12 -22.48
CA ALA A 58 7.86 0.48 -22.80
C ALA A 58 7.17 -0.25 -23.96
N GLU A 59 5.86 -0.37 -23.84
CA GLU A 59 4.99 -0.73 -24.94
C GLU A 59 4.07 0.46 -25.23
N ASP A 60 4.06 0.92 -26.48
CA ASP A 60 3.16 1.98 -26.91
C ASP A 60 1.81 1.35 -27.28
N ALA A 61 0.85 1.48 -26.37
CA ALA A 61 -0.54 1.10 -26.59
C ALA A 61 -1.40 2.34 -26.80
N THR A 62 -2.34 2.29 -27.74
CA THR A 62 -3.22 3.42 -28.07
C THR A 62 -4.27 3.71 -26.99
N THR A 63 -4.57 2.73 -26.15
CA THR A 63 -5.59 2.80 -25.09
C THR A 63 -5.04 3.19 -23.73
N ASP A 64 -3.73 3.08 -23.54
CA ASP A 64 -3.09 3.15 -22.23
C ASP A 64 -2.28 4.44 -22.15
N LEU A 65 -2.30 5.10 -20.98
CA LEU A 65 -1.43 6.24 -20.73
C LEU A 65 0.03 5.79 -20.78
N PHE A 66 0.31 4.65 -20.16
CA PHE A 66 1.55 3.93 -20.35
C PHE A 66 1.39 2.44 -20.04
N ARG A 67 2.20 1.63 -20.72
CA ARG A 67 2.40 0.21 -20.44
C ARG A 67 3.89 -0.06 -20.41
N ILE A 68 4.34 -0.78 -19.39
CA ILE A 68 5.73 -1.20 -19.25
C ILE A 68 5.81 -2.68 -18.88
N ASN A 69 6.83 -3.34 -19.40
CA ASN A 69 7.14 -4.74 -19.14
C ASN A 69 8.49 -4.84 -18.41
N GLY A 70 8.48 -5.58 -17.31
CA GLY A 70 9.64 -5.85 -16.48
C GLY A 70 10.49 -7.00 -17.04
N PRO A 71 11.78 -7.05 -16.67
CA PRO A 71 12.72 -8.05 -17.19
C PRO A 71 12.40 -9.49 -16.76
N ALA A 72 11.64 -9.71 -15.69
CA ALA A 72 11.23 -11.03 -15.23
C ALA A 72 9.77 -11.37 -15.60
N GLY A 73 9.21 -10.67 -16.59
CA GLY A 73 7.86 -10.90 -17.11
C GLY A 73 6.77 -10.19 -16.32
N GLU A 74 7.13 -9.24 -15.45
CA GLU A 74 6.18 -8.35 -14.82
C GLU A 74 5.58 -7.39 -15.86
N HIS A 75 4.37 -6.92 -15.62
CA HIS A 75 3.73 -5.92 -16.45
C HIS A 75 3.00 -4.93 -15.56
N PHE A 76 2.94 -3.69 -16.03
CA PHE A 76 2.17 -2.65 -15.38
C PHE A 76 1.64 -1.69 -16.45
N ALA A 77 0.33 -1.44 -16.40
CA ALA A 77 -0.34 -0.52 -17.30
C ALA A 77 -1.23 0.44 -16.53
N LEU A 78 -1.33 1.68 -17.00
CA LEU A 78 -2.36 2.61 -16.58
C LEU A 78 -3.21 3.06 -17.78
N PRO A 79 -4.53 3.24 -17.59
CA PRO A 79 -5.42 3.65 -18.66
C PRO A 79 -5.21 5.12 -19.02
N MET A 80 -5.59 5.51 -20.25
CA MET A 80 -5.49 6.90 -20.72
C MET A 80 -6.35 7.88 -19.90
N GLN A 81 -7.50 7.41 -19.41
CA GLN A 81 -8.45 8.14 -18.59
C GLN A 81 -8.48 7.56 -17.18
N PHE A 82 -8.92 8.35 -16.19
CA PHE A 82 -9.02 7.90 -14.81
C PHE A 82 -10.23 6.99 -14.57
N GLY A 83 -11.34 7.22 -15.27
CA GLY A 83 -12.61 6.50 -15.11
C GLY A 83 -12.50 4.96 -15.07
N PRO A 84 -11.72 4.31 -15.95
CA PRO A 84 -11.50 2.86 -15.89
C PRO A 84 -10.90 2.34 -14.57
N LEU A 85 -10.13 3.16 -13.83
CA LEU A 85 -9.62 2.80 -12.50
C LEU A 85 -10.73 2.79 -11.44
N LEU A 86 -11.85 3.46 -11.72
CA LEU A 86 -13.04 3.52 -10.87
C LEU A 86 -14.12 2.51 -11.27
N ASP A 87 -13.89 1.76 -12.35
CA ASP A 87 -14.83 0.77 -12.83
C ASP A 87 -14.72 -0.52 -11.99
N VAL A 88 -15.74 -0.76 -11.16
CA VAL A 88 -15.82 -1.95 -10.30
C VAL A 88 -15.74 -3.25 -11.12
N THR A 89 -16.24 -3.22 -12.37
CA THR A 89 -16.20 -4.41 -13.24
C THR A 89 -14.78 -4.76 -13.68
N GLN A 90 -13.87 -3.77 -13.72
CA GLN A 90 -12.46 -3.94 -14.04
C GLN A 90 -11.59 -4.24 -12.81
N LYS A 91 -12.15 -4.16 -11.59
CA LYS A 91 -11.44 -4.45 -10.34
C LYS A 91 -10.66 -5.77 -10.38
N PRO A 92 -11.18 -6.91 -10.88
CA PRO A 92 -10.43 -8.16 -10.90
C PRO A 92 -9.17 -8.09 -11.78
N ASP A 93 -9.21 -7.32 -12.86
CA ASP A 93 -8.08 -7.15 -13.75
C ASP A 93 -7.05 -6.20 -13.13
N TRP A 94 -7.48 -5.08 -12.53
CA TRP A 94 -6.59 -4.21 -11.75
C TRP A 94 -5.91 -4.94 -10.59
N MET A 95 -6.67 -5.75 -9.85
CA MET A 95 -6.10 -6.58 -8.79
C MET A 95 -5.11 -7.60 -9.33
N ARG A 96 -5.33 -8.14 -10.54
CA ARG A 96 -4.39 -9.08 -11.16
C ARG A 96 -3.11 -8.39 -11.60
N GLU A 97 -3.22 -7.28 -12.32
CA GLU A 97 -2.10 -6.43 -12.73
C GLU A 97 -1.23 -6.06 -11.53
N LEU A 98 -1.87 -5.54 -10.48
CA LEU A 98 -1.16 -5.12 -9.28
C LEU A 98 -0.73 -6.27 -8.38
N SER A 99 -1.37 -7.44 -8.44
CA SER A 99 -0.94 -8.66 -7.75
C SER A 99 0.28 -9.27 -8.44
N ILE A 100 0.34 -9.25 -9.77
CA ILE A 100 1.55 -9.61 -10.52
C ILE A 100 2.66 -8.62 -10.17
N ALA A 101 2.32 -7.34 -10.09
CA ALA A 101 3.22 -6.32 -9.59
C ALA A 101 3.48 -6.41 -8.06
N SER A 102 2.73 -7.18 -7.27
CA SER A 102 2.94 -7.29 -5.81
C SER A 102 4.24 -8.01 -5.46
N ARG A 103 4.84 -8.73 -6.41
CA ARG A 103 6.22 -9.22 -6.29
C ARG A 103 7.26 -8.09 -6.36
N LEU A 104 6.90 -6.97 -6.99
CA LEU A 104 7.73 -5.78 -7.11
C LEU A 104 7.59 -4.84 -5.91
N PHE A 105 6.50 -4.96 -5.17
CA PHE A 105 6.17 -4.02 -4.12
C PHE A 105 6.00 -4.67 -2.75
N HIS A 106 6.63 -4.08 -1.76
CA HIS A 106 6.48 -4.48 -0.37
C HIS A 106 6.08 -3.29 0.49
N ALA A 107 5.15 -3.49 1.41
CA ALA A 107 4.84 -2.46 2.39
C ALA A 107 5.91 -2.49 3.48
N LYS A 108 6.81 -1.51 3.46
CA LYS A 108 7.87 -1.36 4.46
C LYS A 108 7.54 -0.30 5.48
N ARG A 109 8.16 -0.41 6.64
CA ARG A 109 8.03 0.53 7.75
C ARG A 109 9.39 0.64 8.44
N PRO A 110 9.90 1.85 8.68
CA PRO A 110 11.09 2.05 9.51
C PRO A 110 10.82 1.62 10.96
N TYR A 111 11.79 0.97 11.60
CA TYR A 111 11.71 0.54 12.99
C TYR A 111 11.23 1.68 13.91
N TYR A 112 10.25 1.39 14.77
CA TYR A 112 9.62 2.34 15.72
C TYR A 112 8.84 3.52 15.13
N THR A 113 8.60 3.56 13.82
CA THR A 113 7.77 4.60 13.19
C THR A 113 6.48 4.00 12.64
N LEU A 114 5.44 4.82 12.53
CA LEU A 114 4.21 4.45 11.82
C LEU A 114 4.29 4.79 10.33
N ASP A 115 5.48 5.09 9.82
CA ASP A 115 5.66 5.58 8.47
C ASP A 115 5.74 4.43 7.46
N THR A 116 4.59 3.82 7.17
CA THR A 116 4.49 2.74 6.18
C THR A 116 4.63 3.31 4.75
N TYR A 117 5.52 2.75 3.94
CA TYR A 117 5.77 3.17 2.56
C TYR A 117 5.83 1.96 1.62
N ILE A 118 5.67 2.23 0.32
CA ILE A 118 5.83 1.21 -0.73
C ILE A 118 7.32 1.12 -1.06
N GLU A 119 7.93 -0.03 -0.83
CA GLU A 119 9.24 -0.38 -1.36
C GLU A 119 9.06 -1.05 -2.73
N GLY A 120 9.90 -0.68 -3.70
CA GLY A 120 9.95 -1.24 -5.05
C GLY A 120 10.82 -0.35 -5.95
N PRO A 121 10.74 -0.51 -7.29
CA PRO A 121 11.36 0.43 -8.22
C PRO A 121 10.86 1.85 -7.95
N ALA A 122 11.76 2.77 -7.59
CA ALA A 122 11.39 4.10 -7.12
C ALA A 122 10.44 4.86 -8.07
N PRO A 123 10.63 4.87 -9.40
CA PRO A 123 9.70 5.56 -10.30
C PRO A 123 8.29 4.98 -10.27
N LEU A 124 8.16 3.67 -10.08
CA LEU A 124 6.88 3.00 -10.02
C LEU A 124 6.18 3.23 -8.66
N CYS A 125 6.94 3.24 -7.56
CA CYS A 125 6.44 3.67 -6.25
C CYS A 125 5.92 5.12 -6.28
N ASP A 126 6.62 6.02 -6.99
CA ASP A 126 6.18 7.42 -7.15
C ASP A 126 4.83 7.51 -7.90
N ILE A 127 4.62 6.69 -8.93
CA ILE A 127 3.35 6.62 -9.65
C ILE A 127 2.23 6.14 -8.72
N LEU A 128 2.48 5.08 -7.94
CA LEU A 128 1.51 4.56 -6.98
C LEU A 128 1.15 5.59 -5.91
N HIS A 129 2.15 6.28 -5.34
CA HIS A 129 1.91 7.36 -4.38
C HIS A 129 1.12 8.52 -5.02
N LEU A 130 1.37 8.85 -6.28
CA LEU A 130 0.61 9.86 -7.00
C LEU A 130 -0.87 9.46 -7.16
N LEU A 131 -1.14 8.20 -7.49
CA LEU A 131 -2.51 7.67 -7.57
C LEU A 131 -3.23 7.74 -6.20
N GLN A 132 -2.52 7.47 -5.09
CA GLN A 132 -3.07 7.65 -3.74
C GLN A 132 -3.45 9.12 -3.45
N ILE A 133 -2.75 10.09 -4.03
CA ILE A 133 -3.08 11.51 -3.86
C ILE A 133 -4.26 11.92 -4.73
N ILE A 134 -4.28 11.48 -6.00
CA ILE A 134 -5.37 11.80 -6.93
C ILE A 134 -6.69 11.27 -6.40
N ALA A 135 -6.70 10.01 -5.97
CA ALA A 135 -7.88 9.37 -5.39
C ALA A 135 -7.49 8.57 -4.14
N PRO A 136 -7.52 9.23 -2.96
CA PRO A 136 -7.27 8.56 -1.70
C PRO A 136 -8.16 7.33 -1.52
N ARG A 137 -7.55 6.22 -1.05
CA ARG A 137 -8.18 4.90 -0.80
C ARG A 137 -8.54 4.04 -2.02
N ILE A 138 -8.33 4.48 -3.25
CA ILE A 138 -8.29 3.57 -4.41
C ILE A 138 -7.13 2.59 -4.25
N LEU A 139 -5.99 3.10 -3.80
CA LEU A 139 -4.80 2.31 -3.47
C LEU A 139 -4.52 2.44 -1.97
N ILE A 140 -4.52 1.31 -1.27
CA ILE A 140 -4.19 1.25 0.15
C ILE A 140 -2.90 0.48 0.32
N VAL A 141 -2.00 1.00 1.15
CA VAL A 141 -0.83 0.25 1.56
C VAL A 141 -1.18 -0.44 2.87
N VAL A 142 -1.25 -1.76 2.84
CA VAL A 142 -1.55 -2.58 4.00
C VAL A 142 -0.27 -3.24 4.49
N ARG A 143 -0.08 -3.25 5.80
CA ARG A 143 1.01 -3.95 6.46
C ARG A 143 0.44 -4.70 7.66
N VAL A 144 0.76 -5.99 7.76
CA VAL A 144 0.48 -6.82 8.92
C VAL A 144 1.81 -7.09 9.61
N ASP A 145 1.91 -6.65 10.85
CA ASP A 145 3.08 -6.83 11.71
C ASP A 145 2.74 -7.87 12.79
N ASP A 146 3.48 -8.99 12.80
CA ASP A 146 3.39 -9.99 13.87
C ASP A 146 4.19 -9.51 15.08
N TYR A 147 3.54 -9.42 16.23
CA TYR A 147 4.18 -9.18 17.51
C TYR A 147 4.14 -10.45 18.34
N ASP A 148 5.33 -10.98 18.66
CA ASP A 148 5.53 -12.27 19.33
C ASP A 148 4.63 -12.46 20.57
N ASP A 149 4.36 -11.39 21.33
CA ASP A 149 3.55 -11.43 22.57
C ASP A 149 2.20 -10.70 22.47
N ARG A 150 1.84 -10.11 21.32
CA ARG A 150 0.65 -9.23 21.20
C ARG A 150 -0.30 -9.58 20.06
N GLY A 151 0.05 -10.54 19.21
CA GLY A 151 -0.75 -10.92 18.05
C GLY A 151 -0.38 -10.11 16.82
N GLU A 152 -1.30 -10.02 15.88
CA GLU A 152 -1.09 -9.36 14.60
C GLU A 152 -1.65 -7.94 14.62
N GLU A 153 -0.83 -6.96 14.28
CA GLU A 153 -1.27 -5.58 14.07
C GLU A 153 -1.43 -5.29 12.60
N TYR A 154 -2.62 -4.81 12.24
CA TYR A 154 -2.93 -4.30 10.91
C TYR A 154 -2.71 -2.79 10.86
N THR A 155 -1.96 -2.34 9.86
CA THR A 155 -1.93 -0.93 9.47
C THR A 155 -2.31 -0.77 8.00
N ALA A 156 -3.31 0.06 7.76
CA ALA A 156 -3.67 0.54 6.44
C ALA A 156 -3.32 2.01 6.28
N ARG A 157 -2.82 2.36 5.10
CA ARG A 157 -2.48 3.74 4.74
C ARG A 157 -3.05 4.09 3.37
N ALA A 158 -3.86 5.13 3.37
CA ALA A 158 -4.61 5.65 2.22
C ALA A 158 -3.90 6.77 1.46
N LEU A 159 -2.92 7.41 2.11
CA LEU A 159 -2.14 8.53 1.57
C LEU A 159 -0.65 8.20 1.68
N PRO A 160 0.22 8.73 0.80
CA PRO A 160 1.66 8.53 0.91
C PRO A 160 2.26 9.05 2.23
N SER A 161 3.53 8.73 2.49
CA SER A 161 4.25 9.30 3.63
C SER A 161 4.36 10.82 3.52
N LYS A 162 4.35 11.50 4.67
CA LYS A 162 4.54 12.96 4.71
C LYS A 162 5.86 13.38 4.08
N THR A 163 6.92 12.61 4.32
CA THR A 163 8.24 12.84 3.73
C THR A 163 8.19 12.84 2.20
N TRP A 164 7.48 11.88 1.60
CA TRP A 164 7.32 11.82 0.14
C TRP A 164 6.45 12.97 -0.38
N MET A 165 5.34 13.28 0.32
CA MET A 165 4.44 14.38 -0.06
C MET A 165 5.14 15.74 -0.03
N GLU A 166 6.00 15.99 0.95
CA GLU A 166 6.78 17.23 1.04
C GLU A 166 7.86 17.29 -0.06
N ALA A 167 8.55 16.18 -0.32
CA ALA A 167 9.55 16.10 -1.38
C ALA A 167 8.95 16.33 -2.78
N ASN A 168 7.67 16.00 -2.98
CA ASN A 168 6.95 16.16 -4.24
C ASN A 168 5.94 17.32 -4.24
N LYS A 169 6.01 18.23 -3.26
CA LYS A 169 5.01 19.29 -3.04
C LYS A 169 4.63 20.04 -4.32
N THR A 170 5.60 20.56 -5.07
CA THR A 170 5.35 21.35 -6.28
C THR A 170 4.57 20.57 -7.34
N VAL A 171 4.90 19.28 -7.51
CA VAL A 171 4.17 18.39 -8.43
C VAL A 171 2.75 18.16 -7.91
N LEU A 172 2.58 17.91 -6.62
CA LEU A 172 1.27 17.63 -6.04
C LEU A 172 0.34 18.85 -6.07
N GLU A 173 0.85 20.05 -5.80
CA GLU A 173 0.08 21.30 -5.95
C GLU A 173 -0.39 21.50 -7.40
N HIS A 174 0.46 21.20 -8.38
CA HIS A 174 0.10 21.23 -9.79
C HIS A 174 -0.96 20.18 -10.14
N VAL A 175 -0.74 18.93 -9.76
CA VAL A 175 -1.64 17.80 -10.03
C VAL A 175 -3.01 18.03 -9.40
N LEU A 176 -3.07 18.48 -8.15
CA LEU A 176 -4.32 18.78 -7.46
C LEU A 176 -4.99 20.07 -7.97
N GLY A 177 -4.25 20.92 -8.70
CA GLY A 177 -4.75 22.17 -9.27
C GLY A 177 -4.90 23.31 -8.28
N SER A 178 -4.54 23.11 -7.01
CA SER A 178 -4.63 24.13 -5.94
C SER A 178 -3.69 23.79 -4.77
N PRO A 179 -2.90 24.76 -4.27
CA PRO A 179 -2.14 24.64 -3.03
C PRO A 179 -3.01 24.44 -1.77
N GLU A 180 -4.23 24.96 -1.77
CA GLU A 180 -5.20 24.78 -0.69
C GLU A 180 -5.57 23.30 -0.58
N ARG A 181 -5.87 22.66 -1.71
CA ARG A 181 -6.22 21.25 -1.78
C ARG A 181 -5.07 20.34 -1.34
N TYR A 182 -3.83 20.70 -1.70
CA TYR A 182 -2.64 20.02 -1.17
C TYR A 182 -2.57 20.12 0.37
N ARG A 183 -2.74 21.33 0.92
CA ARG A 183 -2.71 21.56 2.38
C ARG A 183 -3.80 20.79 3.11
N GLU A 184 -5.00 20.71 2.54
CA GLU A 184 -6.11 19.91 3.08
C GLU A 184 -5.73 18.43 3.18
N ILE A 185 -5.22 17.84 2.09
CA ILE A 185 -4.79 16.43 2.06
C ILE A 185 -3.65 16.18 3.06
N CYS A 186 -2.68 17.08 3.18
CA CYS A 186 -1.59 16.95 4.16
C CYS A 186 -2.07 17.06 5.62
N GLY A 187 -3.20 17.73 5.86
CA GLY A 187 -3.85 17.84 7.17
C GLY A 187 -4.61 16.58 7.59
N SER A 188 -4.98 15.72 6.63
CA SER A 188 -5.75 14.50 6.87
C SER A 188 -4.93 13.37 7.49
N THR A 189 -5.55 12.61 8.40
CA THR A 189 -4.97 11.37 8.94
C THR A 189 -5.24 10.23 7.95
N GLY A 190 -4.32 10.00 7.01
CA GLY A 190 -4.40 8.92 6.02
C GLY A 190 -4.06 7.52 6.53
N ILE A 191 -4.06 7.28 7.85
CA ILE A 191 -3.61 6.04 8.48
C ILE A 191 -4.72 5.46 9.36
N GLN A 192 -5.01 4.18 9.20
CA GLN A 192 -5.89 3.40 10.05
C GLN A 192 -5.11 2.24 10.68
N ARG A 193 -5.39 1.92 11.96
CA ARG A 193 -4.77 0.83 12.71
C ARG A 193 -5.84 0.00 13.38
N GLU A 194 -5.66 -1.31 13.35
CA GLU A 194 -6.54 -2.28 13.99
C GLU A 194 -5.68 -3.46 14.51
N MET A 195 -5.96 -3.94 15.72
CA MET A 195 -5.38 -5.19 16.21
C MET A 195 -6.25 -6.33 15.70
N LEU A 196 -5.69 -7.25 14.91
CA LEU A 196 -6.42 -8.37 14.32
C LEU A 196 -6.59 -9.53 15.30
N SER A 197 -5.60 -9.73 16.16
CA SER A 197 -5.64 -10.71 17.23
C SER A 197 -4.90 -10.14 18.45
N SER A 198 -5.39 -10.46 19.63
CA SER A 198 -4.61 -10.36 20.86
C SER A 198 -4.37 -11.79 21.34
N TYR A 199 -3.13 -12.18 21.57
CA TYR A 199 -2.88 -13.35 22.39
C TYR A 199 -3.43 -13.03 23.78
N ASP A 200 -4.51 -13.70 24.18
CA ASP A 200 -5.07 -13.52 25.51
C ASP A 200 -3.99 -13.94 26.54
N ASP A 201 -3.75 -13.11 27.55
CA ASP A 201 -2.83 -13.39 28.66
C ASP A 201 -3.28 -14.60 29.52
N ASN A 202 -4.40 -15.24 29.17
CA ASN A 202 -4.96 -16.38 29.87
C ASN A 202 -5.19 -17.52 28.85
N PRO A 203 -4.15 -18.31 28.54
CA PRO A 203 -4.24 -19.35 27.53
C PRO A 203 -5.31 -20.37 27.94
N ASP A 204 -6.36 -20.52 27.13
CA ASP A 204 -7.19 -21.72 27.20
C ASP A 204 -6.27 -22.89 26.84
N PRO A 205 -6.08 -23.90 27.71
CA PRO A 205 -5.25 -25.05 27.41
C PRO A 205 -5.72 -25.87 26.19
N ASN A 206 -6.88 -25.54 25.61
CA ASN A 206 -7.39 -26.13 24.38
C ASN A 206 -7.24 -25.24 23.14
N ASP A 207 -6.66 -24.04 23.25
CA ASP A 207 -6.50 -23.15 22.10
C ASP A 207 -5.47 -23.71 21.11
N TYR A 208 -5.86 -23.75 19.85
CA TYR A 208 -5.03 -24.09 18.71
C TYR A 208 -5.05 -22.91 17.74
N TYR A 209 -3.88 -22.50 17.25
CA TYR A 209 -3.84 -21.58 16.12
C TYR A 209 -3.71 -22.38 14.82
N THR A 210 -4.49 -21.95 13.82
CA THR A 210 -4.38 -22.46 12.46
C THR A 210 -3.38 -21.59 11.73
N THR A 211 -2.26 -22.18 11.31
CA THR A 211 -1.31 -21.46 10.47
C THR A 211 -1.96 -21.08 9.14
N CYS A 212 -1.43 -20.07 8.45
CA CYS A 212 -1.85 -19.69 7.09
C CYS A 212 -1.68 -20.83 6.04
N ALA A 213 -1.05 -21.95 6.41
CA ALA A 213 -0.98 -23.19 5.62
C ALA A 213 -2.07 -24.22 5.97
N GLY A 214 -3.03 -23.89 6.84
CA GLY A 214 -4.10 -24.80 7.28
C GLY A 214 -3.65 -25.91 8.23
N ILE A 215 -2.42 -25.83 8.76
CA ILE A 215 -1.89 -26.81 9.71
C ILE A 215 -2.26 -26.37 11.12
N VAL A 216 -2.97 -27.25 11.84
CA VAL A 216 -3.32 -27.11 13.25
C VAL A 216 -2.14 -27.60 14.09
N VAL A 217 -1.54 -26.71 14.87
CA VAL A 217 -0.43 -27.06 15.77
C VAL A 217 -0.91 -26.93 17.21
N PRO A 218 -0.86 -27.99 18.03
CA PRO A 218 -1.21 -27.89 19.44
C PRO A 218 -0.15 -27.10 20.20
N VAL A 219 -0.60 -26.21 21.09
CA VAL A 219 0.27 -25.44 22.00
C VAL A 219 0.84 -26.40 23.05
N ASN A 220 1.97 -27.04 22.75
CA ASN A 220 2.61 -27.93 23.70
C ASN A 220 3.53 -27.13 24.65
N ILE A 221 3.02 -26.87 25.85
CA ILE A 221 3.66 -26.07 26.90
C ILE A 221 4.94 -26.74 27.46
N ASP A 222 5.23 -28.02 27.14
CA ASP A 222 6.31 -28.77 27.79
C ASP A 222 7.56 -29.05 26.92
N SER A 223 7.80 -28.34 25.81
CA SER A 223 8.94 -28.62 24.92
C SER A 223 10.05 -27.55 24.82
N VAL A 224 10.29 -26.78 25.89
CA VAL A 224 11.54 -26.03 26.07
C VAL A 224 12.32 -26.54 27.29
N LEU A 225 13.53 -27.00 27.02
CA LEU A 225 14.50 -27.80 27.79
C LEU A 225 15.00 -27.20 29.15
N PRO A 226 15.70 -28.02 29.99
CA PRO A 226 15.95 -27.74 31.41
C PRO A 226 17.06 -26.72 31.66
N ILE A 227 16.80 -25.78 32.56
CA ILE A 227 17.81 -24.84 33.06
C ILE A 227 18.73 -25.57 34.06
N ARG A 228 19.99 -25.77 33.65
CA ARG A 228 21.14 -26.06 34.53
C ARG A 228 21.25 -24.98 35.62
N ASN A 229 20.93 -25.32 36.86
CA ASN A 229 21.30 -24.51 38.01
C ASN A 229 22.71 -24.90 38.50
N GLY A 230 23.72 -24.17 38.02
CA GLY A 230 25.01 -24.07 38.70
C GLY A 230 24.98 -22.89 39.67
N ARG A 231 24.96 -23.17 40.99
CA ARG A 231 25.36 -22.20 42.01
C ARG A 231 26.35 -22.85 42.96
N ASN A 232 27.63 -22.52 42.73
CA ASN A 232 28.65 -22.48 43.77
C ASN A 232 28.34 -21.31 44.72
N LYS A 233 28.31 -21.58 46.03
CA LYS A 233 28.83 -20.68 47.06
C LYS A 233 29.51 -21.53 48.14
N ALA A 234 30.58 -20.96 48.66
CA ALA A 234 31.56 -21.48 49.60
C ALA A 234 30.96 -22.01 50.92
#